data_AF-A0ABD0XSZ2-F1
#
_entry.id   AF-A0ABD0XSZ2-F1
#
_cell.length_a   1.000
_cell.length_b   1.000
_cell.length_c   1.000
_cell.angle_alpha   90.00
_cell.angle_beta   90.00
_cell.angle_gamma   90.00
#
_symmetry.space_group_name_H-M   'P 1'
#
loop_
_entity.id
_entity.type
_entity.pdbx_description
1 polymer ?
#
loop_
_entity_poly.entity_id
_entity_poly.type
_entity_poly.pdbx_seq_one_letter_code
_entity_poly.pdbx_strand_id
1 'polypeptide(L)'
;MLDSNACFKSRNIVFSLVVILVLINFLVVLFYYNGYSIGLLANQQIQTQTEMEISVIKLSPDNIISDKRVTLLPREVLKAPDINFNNPYTMTVASNSTSTSTLGKILENCPDLSPLLVGPLRIEFSTPVSLDTVKKENPKLQEGGRYKPADCVALQKVAVIIPFRHREEHLKFWLHYLHPLLQRQQLDYGIYVIEQPRR
;
A
#
# COMPACT_ATOMS: atom_id res chain seq x y z
N MET A 1 -11.55 75.45 33.11
CA MET A 1 -10.11 75.18 32.90
C MET A 1 -10.00 73.67 32.73
N LEU A 2 -9.78 73.22 31.49
CA LEU A 2 -10.10 71.85 31.03
C LEU A 2 -9.15 70.79 31.61
N ASP A 3 -9.72 69.62 31.91
CA ASP A 3 -9.07 68.41 32.42
C ASP A 3 -7.99 67.85 31.48
N SER A 4 -6.78 68.39 31.56
CA SER A 4 -5.61 67.86 30.84
C SER A 4 -5.14 66.49 31.38
N ASN A 5 -5.46 66.15 32.62
CA ASN A 5 -4.94 64.94 33.28
C ASN A 5 -5.79 63.69 33.00
N ALA A 6 -7.10 63.84 32.76
CA ALA A 6 -7.97 62.73 32.37
C ALA A 6 -7.72 62.28 30.92
N CYS A 7 -7.42 63.23 30.03
CA CYS A 7 -7.08 62.97 28.63
C CYS A 7 -5.75 62.21 28.48
N PHE A 8 -4.73 62.54 29.29
CA PHE A 8 -3.43 61.86 29.26
C PHE A 8 -3.48 60.42 29.75
N LYS A 9 -4.25 60.15 30.83
CA LYS A 9 -4.41 58.80 31.38
C LYS A 9 -5.23 57.89 30.45
N SER A 10 -6.28 58.44 29.82
CA SER A 10 -7.08 57.74 28.82
C SER A 10 -6.25 57.40 27.56
N ARG A 11 -5.46 58.35 27.07
CA ARG A 11 -4.60 58.14 25.89
C ARG A 11 -3.53 57.08 26.11
N ASN A 12 -2.96 56.97 27.32
CA ASN A 12 -1.97 55.94 27.66
C ASN A 12 -2.60 54.56 27.83
N ILE A 13 -3.82 54.46 28.36
CA ILE A 13 -4.56 53.18 28.47
C ILE A 13 -4.98 52.70 27.09
N VAL A 14 -5.52 53.59 26.25
CA VAL A 14 -5.90 53.25 24.87
C VAL A 14 -4.68 52.82 24.07
N PHE A 15 -3.55 53.52 24.20
CA PHE A 15 -2.29 53.12 23.57
C PHE A 15 -1.81 51.75 24.06
N SER A 16 -1.90 51.47 25.37
CA SER A 16 -1.55 50.17 25.92
C SER A 16 -2.45 49.04 25.39
N LEU A 17 -3.75 49.26 25.26
CA LEU A 17 -4.68 48.28 24.68
C LEU A 17 -4.40 48.02 23.20
N VAL A 18 -4.08 49.06 22.43
CA VAL A 18 -3.69 48.93 21.01
C VAL A 18 -2.40 48.11 20.88
N VAL A 19 -1.40 48.38 21.71
CA VAL A 19 -0.14 47.62 21.73
C VAL A 19 -0.39 46.15 22.08
N ILE A 20 -1.23 45.87 23.08
CA ILE A 20 -1.59 44.50 23.48
C ILE A 20 -2.31 43.77 22.34
N LEU A 21 -3.27 44.41 21.67
CA LEU A 21 -3.98 43.81 20.54
C LEU A 21 -3.04 43.51 19.36
N VAL A 22 -2.10 44.42 19.06
CA VAL A 22 -1.09 44.19 18.02
C VAL A 22 -0.18 43.01 18.39
N LEU A 23 0.26 42.91 19.66
CA LEU A 23 1.06 41.78 20.14
C LEU A 23 0.31 40.46 20.06
N ILE A 24 -0.97 40.42 20.44
CA ILE A 24 -1.80 39.22 20.36
C ILE A 24 -1.95 38.77 18.90
N ASN A 25 -2.26 39.69 17.97
CA ASN A 25 -2.36 39.37 16.56
C ASN A 25 -1.02 38.89 15.99
N PHE A 26 0.10 39.52 16.38
CA PHE A 26 1.43 39.09 15.97
C PHE A 26 1.78 37.70 16.50
N LEU A 27 1.42 37.38 17.75
CA LEU A 27 1.58 36.04 18.31
C LEU A 27 0.73 35.01 17.58
N VAL A 28 -0.55 35.30 17.31
CA VAL A 28 -1.44 34.40 16.54
C VAL A 28 -0.88 34.15 15.15
N VAL A 29 -0.37 35.18 14.48
CA VAL A 29 0.29 35.08 13.18
C VAL A 29 1.57 34.25 13.28
N LEU A 30 2.42 34.48 14.28
CA LEU A 30 3.60 33.63 14.55
C LEU A 30 3.21 32.18 14.81
N PHE A 31 2.15 31.91 15.57
CA PHE A 31 1.66 30.54 15.80
C PHE A 31 1.08 29.93 14.53
N TYR A 32 0.46 30.71 13.65
CA TYR A 32 -0.03 30.23 12.36
C TYR A 32 1.13 29.91 11.41
N TYR A 33 2.13 30.79 11.29
CA TYR A 33 3.30 30.58 10.43
C TYR A 33 4.28 29.53 10.99
N ASN A 34 4.52 29.50 12.30
CA ASN A 34 5.35 28.47 12.93
C ASN A 34 4.60 27.15 13.07
N GLY A 35 3.30 27.17 13.36
CA GLY A 35 2.43 25.99 13.38
C GLY A 35 2.26 25.34 12.01
N TYR A 36 2.30 26.15 10.93
CA TYR A 36 2.40 25.66 9.56
C TYR A 36 3.76 24.97 9.28
N SER A 37 4.82 25.33 10.02
CA SER A 37 6.16 24.73 9.91
C SER A 37 6.38 23.51 10.83
N ILE A 38 5.61 23.35 11.93
CA ILE A 38 5.61 22.10 12.74
C ILE A 38 4.84 20.97 12.03
N GLY A 39 4.46 21.19 10.77
CA GLY A 39 4.04 20.17 9.82
C GLY A 39 5.18 19.37 9.19
N LEU A 40 6.38 19.22 9.79
CA LEU A 40 7.33 18.13 9.46
C LEU A 40 8.56 18.08 10.40
N LEU A 41 8.45 17.42 11.55
CA LEU A 41 9.56 16.61 12.06
C LEU A 41 9.05 15.18 12.23
N ALA A 42 9.23 14.43 11.16
CA ALA A 42 9.17 12.98 11.17
C ALA A 42 10.29 12.40 12.05
N ASN A 43 9.97 11.29 12.73
CA ASN A 43 10.89 10.28 13.26
C ASN A 43 11.84 10.66 14.42
N GLN A 44 11.38 10.42 15.65
CA GLN A 44 12.19 9.61 16.58
C GLN A 44 11.26 8.71 17.40
N GLN A 45 11.57 7.42 17.39
CA GLN A 45 10.70 6.35 17.85
C GLN A 45 10.34 6.46 19.34
N ILE A 46 9.04 6.53 19.64
CA ILE A 46 8.50 6.01 20.90
C ILE A 46 7.76 4.74 20.52
N GLN A 47 8.35 3.65 20.95
CA GLN A 47 7.91 2.27 20.79
C GLN A 47 6.67 2.04 21.67
N THR A 48 5.52 2.56 21.28
CA THR A 48 4.23 2.08 21.78
C THR A 48 3.71 1.05 20.79
N GLN A 49 3.66 -0.21 21.24
CA GLN A 49 2.99 -1.32 20.58
C GLN A 49 1.63 -0.85 20.03
N THR A 50 1.57 -0.57 18.74
CA THR A 50 0.40 -0.85 17.95
C THR A 50 0.84 -2.01 17.07
N GLU A 51 0.49 -3.22 17.51
CA GLU A 51 0.29 -4.28 16.52
C GLU A 51 -0.66 -3.67 15.49
N MET A 52 -0.13 -3.31 14.33
CA MET A 52 -0.96 -3.29 13.13
C MET A 52 -1.41 -4.72 12.99
N GLU A 53 -2.55 -5.05 13.58
CA GLU A 53 -3.27 -6.24 13.19
C GLU A 53 -3.74 -5.95 11.76
N ILE A 54 -2.82 -6.15 10.81
CA ILE A 54 -3.19 -6.41 9.43
C ILE A 54 -3.99 -7.68 9.58
N SER A 55 -5.31 -7.54 9.62
CA SER A 55 -6.24 -8.65 9.56
C SER A 55 -6.12 -9.23 8.16
N VAL A 56 -5.02 -9.96 7.93
CA VAL A 56 -4.97 -10.99 6.90
C VAL A 56 -6.11 -11.90 7.29
N ILE A 57 -7.17 -11.92 6.48
CA ILE A 57 -8.29 -12.84 6.66
C ILE A 57 -7.67 -14.24 6.68
N LYS A 58 -7.42 -14.77 7.88
CA LYS A 58 -6.91 -16.12 8.11
C LYS A 58 -8.08 -17.03 7.79
N LEU A 59 -8.03 -17.65 6.61
CA LEU A 59 -8.82 -18.85 6.39
C LEU A 59 -8.19 -19.95 7.24
N SER A 60 -8.93 -20.38 8.26
CA SER A 60 -8.59 -21.50 9.14
C SER A 60 -8.20 -22.75 8.33
N PRO A 61 -7.07 -23.42 8.63
CA PRO A 61 -6.69 -24.66 7.98
C PRO A 61 -7.04 -25.85 8.88
N ASP A 62 -8.32 -26.18 9.02
CA ASP A 62 -8.72 -27.46 9.62
C ASP A 62 -9.29 -28.38 8.54
N ASN A 63 -8.50 -29.43 8.27
CA ASN A 63 -8.82 -30.74 7.67
C ASN A 63 -8.13 -31.06 6.33
N ILE A 64 -6.86 -31.48 6.37
CA ILE A 64 -6.40 -32.61 5.54
C ILE A 64 -5.47 -33.51 6.38
N ILE A 65 -6.08 -34.60 6.83
CA ILE A 65 -5.60 -35.98 6.94
C ILE A 65 -4.10 -36.23 6.63
N SER A 66 -3.44 -36.78 7.66
CA SER A 66 -2.28 -37.69 7.67
C SER A 66 -1.76 -38.18 6.30
N ASP A 67 -0.51 -37.82 5.97
CA ASP A 67 0.41 -38.80 5.39
C ASP A 67 1.85 -38.58 5.87
N LYS A 68 2.55 -39.69 6.05
CA LYS A 68 3.83 -39.86 6.74
C LYS A 68 5.02 -39.63 5.79
N ARG A 69 6.15 -39.30 6.42
CA ARG A 69 7.55 -39.46 5.96
C ARG A 69 8.12 -38.33 5.07
N VAL A 70 8.85 -37.41 5.71
CA VAL A 70 10.09 -36.89 5.12
C VAL A 70 11.17 -36.90 6.21
N THR A 71 12.13 -37.77 6.00
CA THR A 71 13.35 -37.97 6.78
C THR A 71 14.25 -36.73 6.68
N LEU A 72 14.75 -36.27 7.82
CA LEU A 72 15.74 -35.19 7.93
C LEU A 72 17.10 -35.65 7.36
N LEU A 73 17.71 -34.87 6.47
CA LEU A 73 19.15 -34.94 6.17
C LEU A 73 19.77 -33.53 6.06
N PRO A 74 21.05 -33.34 6.43
CA PRO A 74 21.58 -32.05 6.87
C PRO A 74 22.13 -31.16 5.75
N ARG A 75 22.23 -29.88 6.11
CA ARG A 75 22.81 -28.74 5.39
C ARG A 75 24.30 -28.95 5.09
N GLU A 76 24.66 -29.21 3.83
CA GLU A 76 26.02 -29.02 3.34
C GLU A 76 26.18 -27.68 2.60
N VAL A 77 27.29 -27.04 2.92
CA VAL A 77 27.75 -25.72 2.50
C VAL A 77 28.80 -25.92 1.41
N LEU A 78 28.64 -25.29 0.24
CA LEU A 78 29.73 -25.00 -0.72
C LEU A 78 29.24 -23.89 -1.66
N LYS A 79 29.62 -22.63 -1.40
CA LYS A 79 30.80 -21.88 -1.87
C LYS A 79 30.69 -21.45 -3.35
N ALA A 80 30.58 -20.13 -3.53
CA ALA A 80 30.50 -19.47 -4.84
C ALA A 80 31.80 -19.64 -5.64
N PRO A 81 31.72 -19.81 -6.97
CA PRO A 81 32.88 -19.68 -7.85
C PRO A 81 33.04 -18.23 -8.33
N ASP A 82 34.27 -17.74 -8.27
CA ASP A 82 34.71 -16.46 -8.83
C ASP A 82 34.57 -16.48 -10.37
N ILE A 83 33.96 -15.44 -10.96
CA ILE A 83 33.94 -15.26 -12.42
C ILE A 83 34.65 -13.95 -12.78
N ASN A 84 35.76 -14.14 -13.47
CA ASN A 84 36.64 -13.15 -14.04
C ASN A 84 35.95 -12.43 -15.22
N PHE A 85 35.96 -11.10 -15.20
CA PHE A 85 35.44 -10.26 -16.27
C PHE A 85 36.50 -10.11 -17.35
N ASN A 86 36.28 -10.66 -18.56
CA ASN A 86 36.99 -10.22 -19.75
C ASN A 86 36.19 -10.42 -21.05
N ASN A 87 35.75 -9.26 -21.54
CA ASN A 87 35.66 -8.80 -22.93
C ASN A 87 34.44 -9.09 -23.82
N PRO A 88 34.12 -8.13 -24.72
CA PRO A 88 32.81 -7.99 -25.36
C PRO A 88 32.88 -8.11 -26.89
N TYR A 89 32.11 -8.99 -27.53
CA TYR A 89 31.77 -8.82 -28.95
C TYR A 89 30.37 -9.37 -29.25
N THR A 90 29.56 -8.47 -29.80
CA THR A 90 28.30 -8.68 -30.52
C THR A 90 28.38 -9.80 -31.56
N MET A 91 27.31 -10.58 -31.75
CA MET A 91 26.75 -10.94 -33.07
C MET A 91 25.35 -11.59 -32.94
N THR A 92 24.38 -10.98 -33.63
CA THR A 92 23.21 -11.53 -34.35
C THR A 92 22.57 -12.88 -33.94
N VAL A 93 21.24 -12.88 -33.76
CA VAL A 93 20.42 -14.09 -33.89
C VAL A 93 19.19 -13.80 -34.76
N ALA A 94 19.11 -14.47 -35.91
CA ALA A 94 17.84 -14.89 -36.49
C ALA A 94 17.81 -16.42 -36.41
N SER A 95 16.89 -16.99 -35.63
CA SER A 95 16.28 -18.31 -35.86
C SER A 95 15.28 -18.66 -34.76
N ASN A 96 14.11 -19.11 -35.23
CA ASN A 96 13.04 -19.71 -34.45
C ASN A 96 13.55 -20.83 -33.54
N SER A 97 13.10 -20.86 -32.28
CA SER A 97 13.35 -21.97 -31.38
C SER A 97 12.09 -22.43 -30.66
N THR A 98 11.62 -23.61 -31.06
CA THR A 98 11.03 -24.58 -30.12
C THR A 98 12.16 -24.99 -29.17
N SER A 99 12.08 -24.63 -27.89
CA SER A 99 13.06 -25.01 -26.87
C SER A 99 12.39 -25.57 -25.62
N THR A 100 12.38 -26.90 -25.54
CA THR A 100 12.40 -27.63 -24.26
C THR A 100 13.85 -27.70 -23.78
N SER A 101 14.20 -26.90 -22.76
CA SER A 101 15.40 -27.07 -21.93
C SER A 101 15.25 -26.34 -20.60
N THR A 102 15.41 -27.08 -19.51
CA THR A 102 15.37 -26.65 -18.12
C THR A 102 16.62 -25.83 -17.75
N LEU A 103 16.46 -24.52 -17.72
CA LEU A 103 17.30 -23.53 -17.04
C LEU A 103 16.36 -22.36 -16.74
N GLY A 104 16.34 -21.84 -15.51
CA GLY A 104 15.32 -20.93 -15.00
C GLY A 104 14.84 -19.91 -16.05
N LYS A 105 13.59 -20.07 -16.51
CA LYS A 105 12.98 -19.16 -17.48
C LYS A 105 13.14 -17.74 -16.97
N ILE A 106 13.97 -16.94 -17.66
CA ILE A 106 13.94 -15.50 -17.50
C ILE A 106 12.57 -15.08 -18.01
N LEU A 107 11.68 -14.69 -17.10
CA LEU A 107 10.39 -14.14 -17.47
C LEU A 107 10.63 -12.75 -18.03
N GLU A 108 10.10 -12.51 -19.23
CA GLU A 108 10.03 -11.19 -19.82
C GLU A 108 9.09 -10.29 -19.02
N ASN A 109 9.27 -8.98 -19.15
CA ASN A 109 8.38 -8.00 -18.56
C ASN A 109 6.98 -8.09 -19.19
N CYS A 110 5.95 -7.81 -18.39
CA CYS A 110 4.60 -7.65 -18.92
C CYS A 110 4.54 -6.45 -19.88
N PRO A 111 3.67 -6.48 -20.91
CA PRO A 111 3.51 -5.36 -21.82
C PRO A 111 2.95 -4.13 -21.10
N ASP A 112 3.29 -2.92 -21.58
CA ASP A 112 2.81 -1.65 -21.01
C ASP A 112 1.27 -1.58 -20.98
N LEU A 113 0.62 -2.09 -22.04
CA LEU A 113 -0.82 -2.26 -22.10
C LEU A 113 -1.16 -3.75 -22.05
N SER A 114 -1.91 -4.17 -21.03
CA SER A 114 -2.28 -5.57 -20.91
C SER A 114 -3.25 -6.01 -22.03
N PRO A 115 -2.98 -7.13 -22.72
CA PRO A 115 -3.88 -7.69 -23.71
C PRO A 115 -5.13 -8.34 -23.11
N LEU A 116 -5.21 -8.49 -21.78
CA LEU A 116 -6.31 -9.16 -21.08
C LEU A 116 -7.48 -8.21 -20.74
N LEU A 117 -7.37 -6.93 -21.11
CA LEU A 117 -8.40 -5.93 -20.82
C LEU A 117 -9.63 -6.15 -21.70
N VAL A 118 -10.80 -6.27 -21.05
CA VAL A 118 -12.09 -6.50 -21.72
C VAL A 118 -12.90 -5.22 -21.94
N GLY A 119 -12.42 -4.08 -21.42
CA GLY A 119 -13.12 -2.80 -21.51
C GLY A 119 -14.22 -2.63 -20.44
N PRO A 120 -15.38 -2.05 -20.78
CA PRO A 120 -16.43 -1.72 -19.83
C PRO A 120 -16.92 -2.94 -19.02
N LEU A 121 -17.10 -2.74 -17.72
CA LEU A 121 -17.58 -3.76 -16.79
C LEU A 121 -18.99 -3.42 -16.32
N ARG A 122 -19.92 -4.38 -16.42
CA ARG A 122 -21.25 -4.27 -15.81
C ARG A 122 -21.15 -4.58 -14.32
N ILE A 123 -21.65 -3.67 -13.48
CA ILE A 123 -21.60 -3.78 -12.01
C ILE A 123 -23.02 -3.89 -11.49
N GLU A 124 -23.27 -4.91 -10.68
CA GLU A 124 -24.55 -5.16 -10.02
C GLU A 124 -24.37 -5.42 -8.52
N PHE A 125 -25.34 -4.95 -7.73
CA PHE A 125 -25.35 -5.08 -6.28
C PHE A 125 -26.59 -5.84 -5.76
N SER A 126 -27.38 -6.41 -6.67
CA SER A 126 -28.63 -7.10 -6.35
C SER A 126 -28.42 -8.49 -5.78
N THR A 127 -27.34 -9.17 -6.19
CA THR A 127 -27.00 -10.51 -5.73
C THR A 127 -26.02 -10.43 -4.55
N PRO A 128 -26.31 -11.08 -3.41
CA PRO A 128 -25.38 -11.09 -2.28
C PRO A 128 -24.09 -11.83 -2.67
N VAL A 129 -22.96 -11.25 -2.31
CA VAL A 129 -21.63 -11.79 -2.59
C VAL A 129 -21.03 -12.33 -1.31
N SER A 130 -20.44 -13.53 -1.36
CA SER A 130 -19.70 -14.12 -0.25
C SER A 130 -18.19 -14.11 -0.52
N LEU A 131 -17.36 -14.04 0.53
CA LEU A 131 -15.90 -14.09 0.37
C LEU A 131 -15.42 -15.44 -0.17
N ASP A 132 -16.13 -16.53 0.15
CA ASP A 132 -15.81 -17.86 -0.37
C ASP A 132 -16.02 -17.94 -1.88
N THR A 133 -17.10 -17.32 -2.39
CA THR A 133 -17.34 -17.17 -3.83
C THR A 133 -16.18 -16.41 -4.49
N VAL A 134 -15.77 -15.28 -3.91
CA VAL A 134 -14.66 -14.47 -4.43
C VAL A 134 -13.37 -15.28 -4.48
N LYS A 135 -13.04 -16.04 -3.43
CA LYS A 135 -11.86 -16.90 -3.38
C LYS A 135 -11.93 -18.00 -4.45
N LYS A 136 -13.08 -18.65 -4.59
CA LYS A 136 -13.30 -19.73 -5.56
C LYS A 136 -13.16 -19.25 -7.01
N GLU A 137 -13.68 -18.07 -7.32
CA GLU A 137 -13.60 -17.46 -8.65
C GLU A 137 -12.19 -16.96 -9.00
N ASN A 138 -11.34 -16.74 -7.99
CA ASN A 138 -10.00 -16.20 -8.14
C ASN A 138 -8.93 -17.18 -7.60
N PRO A 139 -8.76 -18.36 -8.21
CA PRO A 139 -7.88 -19.41 -7.70
C PRO A 139 -6.39 -19.05 -7.74
N LYS A 140 -6.01 -18.00 -8.49
CA LYS A 140 -4.63 -17.51 -8.58
C LYS A 140 -4.25 -16.56 -7.44
N LEU A 141 -5.20 -16.20 -6.57
CA LEU A 141 -4.91 -15.37 -5.40
C LEU A 141 -4.09 -16.17 -4.38
N GLN A 142 -3.05 -15.50 -3.88
CA GLN A 142 -2.29 -15.93 -2.73
C GLN A 142 -2.96 -15.46 -1.45
N GLU A 143 -2.50 -15.99 -0.32
CA GLU A 143 -2.96 -15.56 0.99
C GLU A 143 -2.83 -14.04 1.19
N GLY A 144 -3.78 -13.47 1.94
CA GLY A 144 -3.85 -12.03 2.16
C GLY A 144 -4.25 -11.20 0.93
N GLY A 145 -4.88 -11.83 -0.08
CA GLY A 145 -5.41 -11.10 -1.24
C GLY A 145 -4.32 -10.59 -2.18
N ARG A 146 -3.16 -11.28 -2.21
CA ARG A 146 -2.03 -10.95 -3.08
C ARG A 146 -2.12 -11.68 -4.42
N TYR A 147 -1.64 -11.05 -5.46
CA TYR A 147 -1.54 -11.65 -6.79
C TYR A 147 -0.31 -11.12 -7.51
N LYS A 148 0.32 -12.01 -8.28
CA LYS A 148 1.39 -11.68 -9.22
C LYS A 148 1.20 -12.53 -10.48
N PRO A 149 1.34 -11.96 -11.69
CA PRO A 149 1.29 -12.73 -12.93
C PRO A 149 2.37 -13.82 -12.95
N ALA A 150 2.00 -15.01 -13.42
CA ALA A 150 2.90 -16.16 -13.52
C ALA A 150 3.67 -16.20 -14.84
N ASP A 151 3.18 -15.51 -15.87
CA ASP A 151 3.69 -15.61 -17.24
C ASP A 151 4.68 -14.49 -17.60
N CYS A 152 4.70 -13.40 -16.83
CA CYS A 152 5.55 -12.23 -17.05
C CYS A 152 5.90 -11.52 -15.74
N VAL A 153 6.94 -10.69 -15.75
CA VAL A 153 7.29 -9.83 -14.62
C VAL A 153 6.47 -8.55 -14.68
N ALA A 154 5.61 -8.33 -13.69
CA ALA A 154 4.80 -7.11 -13.60
C ALA A 154 5.68 -5.86 -13.55
N LEU A 155 5.32 -4.86 -14.37
CA LEU A 155 5.99 -3.56 -14.40
C LEU A 155 5.74 -2.75 -13.12
N GLN A 156 4.58 -2.98 -12.48
CA GLN A 156 4.09 -2.20 -11.36
C GLN A 156 3.82 -3.09 -10.15
N LYS A 157 4.27 -2.61 -8.98
CA LYS A 157 3.98 -3.18 -7.67
C LYS A 157 3.03 -2.26 -6.91
N VAL A 158 1.84 -2.75 -6.58
CA VAL A 158 0.74 -1.90 -6.09
C VAL A 158 0.22 -2.40 -4.74
N ALA A 159 0.14 -1.50 -3.75
CA ALA A 159 -0.58 -1.75 -2.51
C ALA A 159 -1.93 -1.02 -2.56
N VAL A 160 -3.03 -1.77 -2.55
CA VAL A 160 -4.38 -1.21 -2.52
C VAL A 160 -4.82 -1.10 -1.06
N ILE A 161 -4.94 0.13 -0.56
CA ILE A 161 -5.31 0.41 0.83
C ILE A 161 -6.80 0.77 0.88
N ILE A 162 -7.59 -0.03 1.59
CA ILE A 162 -9.02 0.16 1.77
C ILE A 162 -9.27 0.58 3.22
N PRO A 163 -9.57 1.87 3.50
CA PRO A 163 -10.04 2.26 4.81
C PRO A 163 -11.41 1.63 5.06
N PHE A 164 -11.56 0.94 6.18
CA PHE A 164 -12.73 0.13 6.47
C PHE A 164 -13.31 0.44 7.86
N ARG A 165 -14.65 0.57 7.92
CA ARG A 165 -15.38 0.70 9.17
C ARG A 165 -16.79 0.15 9.00
N HIS A 166 -17.06 -1.03 9.56
CA HIS A 166 -18.42 -1.60 9.68
C HIS A 166 -19.19 -1.67 8.35
N ARG A 167 -18.53 -1.99 7.23
CA ARG A 167 -19.15 -2.03 5.88
C ARG A 167 -18.82 -3.33 5.13
N GLU A 168 -18.96 -4.47 5.80
CA GLU A 168 -18.55 -5.77 5.26
C GLU A 168 -19.19 -6.09 3.91
N GLU A 169 -20.49 -5.85 3.75
CA GLU A 169 -21.18 -6.10 2.48
C GLU A 169 -20.57 -5.32 1.31
N HIS A 170 -20.21 -4.05 1.54
CA HIS A 170 -19.55 -3.24 0.50
C HIS A 170 -18.17 -3.79 0.18
N LEU A 171 -17.42 -4.24 1.19
CA LEU A 171 -16.10 -4.83 0.99
C LEU A 171 -16.19 -6.12 0.16
N LYS A 172 -17.19 -6.97 0.39
CA LYS A 172 -17.42 -8.21 -0.40
C LYS A 172 -17.61 -7.88 -1.88
N PHE A 173 -18.47 -6.93 -2.21
CA PHE A 173 -18.64 -6.46 -3.59
C PHE A 173 -17.36 -5.85 -4.16
N TRP A 174 -16.64 -5.05 -3.36
CA TRP A 174 -15.40 -4.42 -3.80
C TRP A 174 -14.37 -5.46 -4.22
N LEU A 175 -14.15 -6.48 -3.39
CA LEU A 175 -13.22 -7.57 -3.68
C LEU A 175 -13.66 -8.39 -4.90
N HIS A 176 -14.95 -8.68 -5.05
CA HIS A 176 -15.49 -9.44 -6.18
C HIS A 176 -15.19 -8.78 -7.53
N TYR A 177 -15.37 -7.45 -7.64
CA TYR A 177 -15.12 -6.74 -8.89
C TYR A 177 -13.65 -6.35 -9.08
N LEU A 178 -12.95 -6.02 -8.00
CA LEU A 178 -11.59 -5.50 -8.08
C LEU A 178 -10.58 -6.59 -8.42
N HIS A 179 -10.70 -7.79 -7.85
CA HIS A 179 -9.71 -8.84 -8.06
C HIS A 179 -9.54 -9.21 -9.55
N PRO A 180 -10.60 -9.52 -10.31
CA PRO A 180 -10.48 -9.80 -11.74
C PRO A 180 -9.99 -8.59 -12.54
N LEU A 181 -10.36 -7.37 -12.12
CA LEU A 181 -9.92 -6.14 -12.79
C LEU A 181 -8.41 -5.95 -12.68
N LEU A 182 -7.84 -6.08 -11.47
CA LEU A 182 -6.40 -5.93 -11.24
C LEU A 182 -5.59 -7.10 -11.85
N GLN A 183 -6.14 -8.31 -11.86
CA GLN A 183 -5.49 -9.46 -12.50
C GLN A 183 -5.36 -9.27 -14.02
N ARG A 184 -6.41 -8.74 -14.67
CA ARG A 184 -6.39 -8.39 -16.10
C ARG A 184 -5.45 -7.24 -16.43
N GLN A 185 -5.05 -6.44 -15.45
CA GLN A 185 -4.02 -5.41 -15.62
C GLN A 185 -2.59 -5.96 -15.45
N GLN A 186 -2.42 -7.25 -15.14
CA GLN A 186 -1.12 -7.90 -14.94
C GLN A 186 -0.24 -7.23 -13.88
N LEU A 187 -0.87 -6.75 -12.80
CA LEU A 187 -0.18 -6.11 -11.67
C LEU A 187 0.36 -7.13 -10.66
N ASP A 188 1.48 -6.80 -10.01
CA ASP A 188 1.90 -7.42 -8.75
C ASP A 188 1.28 -6.60 -7.62
N TYR A 189 0.16 -7.08 -7.05
CA TYR A 189 -0.63 -6.31 -6.10
C TYR A 189 -0.95 -7.05 -4.81
N GLY A 190 -1.19 -6.28 -3.76
CA GLY A 190 -1.77 -6.75 -2.50
C GLY A 190 -2.86 -5.80 -2.01
N ILE A 191 -3.92 -6.36 -1.45
CA ILE A 191 -5.02 -5.60 -0.86
C ILE A 191 -4.87 -5.56 0.66
N TYR A 192 -4.93 -4.37 1.24
CA TYR A 192 -4.81 -4.12 2.67
C TYR A 192 -6.08 -3.41 3.15
N VAL A 193 -6.88 -4.12 3.93
CA VAL A 193 -8.07 -3.56 4.57
C VAL A 193 -7.66 -3.05 5.94
N ILE A 194 -7.78 -1.74 6.16
CA ILE A 194 -7.37 -1.10 7.41
C ILE A 194 -8.62 -0.74 8.19
N GLU A 195 -8.86 -1.46 9.28
CA GLU A 195 -10.00 -1.21 10.16
C GLU A 195 -9.77 0.01 11.04
N GLN A 196 -10.74 0.93 11.03
CA GLN A 196 -10.73 2.08 11.93
C GLN A 196 -11.30 1.68 13.30
N PRO A 197 -10.52 1.79 14.40
CA PRO A 197 -11.02 1.52 15.74
C PRO A 197 -12.09 2.54 16.13
N ARG A 198 -13.09 2.10 16.90
CA ARG A 198 -14.01 3.03 17.56
C ARG A 198 -13.26 3.73 18.70
N ARG A 199 -13.34 5.06 18.76
CA ARG A 199 -12.93 5.86 19.92
C ARG A 199 -13.97 5.78 21.03
#